data_AF-A0A9Q0ELC6-F1
#
_entry.id   AF-A0A9Q0ELC6-F1
#
_cell.length_a   1.000
_cell.length_b   1.000
_cell.length_c   1.000
_cell.angle_alpha   90.00
_cell.angle_beta   90.00
_cell.angle_gamma   90.00
#
_symmetry.space_group_name_H-M   'P 1'
#
loop_
_entity.id
_entity.type
_entity.pdbx_description
1 polymer ?
#
loop_
_entity_poly.entity_id
_entity_poly.type
_entity_poly.pdbx_seq_one_letter_code
_entity_poly.pdbx_strand_id
1 'polypeptide(L)' 'MPVDNEEKTVEVLGLPEGLDAELLKLYFSNERRSGGGPLVSAEKSGDRALLVFEEAEGKRRSSPFF' A
#
# COMPACT_ATOMS: atom_id res chain seq x y z
N MET A 1 -16.72 -6.27 16.66
CA MET A 1 -15.61 -5.33 16.85
C MET A 1 -14.57 -6.06 17.68
N PRO A 2 -13.40 -6.34 17.10
CA PRO A 2 -12.38 -5.33 16.85
C PRO A 2 -12.23 -4.98 15.37
N VAL A 3 -11.62 -3.82 15.14
CA VAL A 3 -11.33 -3.20 13.85
C VAL A 3 -9.87 -3.50 13.52
N ASP A 4 -9.57 -4.74 13.15
CA ASP A 4 -8.21 -5.16 12.81
C ASP A 4 -7.88 -4.75 11.36
N ASN A 5 -7.70 -3.45 11.10
CA ASN A 5 -7.22 -2.98 9.80
C ASN A 5 -6.09 -1.95 9.90
N GLU A 6 -5.53 -1.73 11.10
CA GLU A 6 -4.38 -0.86 11.31
C GLU A 6 -3.07 -1.46 10.78
N GLU A 7 -2.93 -2.78 10.69
CA GLU A 7 -1.71 -3.44 10.16
C GLU A 7 -1.52 -3.28 8.63
N LYS A 8 -2.51 -2.76 7.91
CA LYS A 8 -2.49 -2.64 6.43
C LYS A 8 -2.45 -1.20 5.94
N THR A 9 -2.24 -0.25 6.85
CA THR A 9 -2.22 1.17 6.53
C THR A 9 -0.82 1.74 6.67
N VAL A 10 -0.32 2.38 5.60
CA VAL A 10 0.97 3.06 5.59
C VAL A 10 0.72 4.56 5.44
N GLU A 11 1.28 5.34 6.36
CA GLU A 11 1.36 6.79 6.23
C GLU A 11 2.67 7.17 5.53
N VAL A 12 2.55 7.96 4.46
CA VAL A 12 3.69 8.49 3.70
C VAL A 12 3.74 9.99 3.93
N LEU A 13 4.91 10.49 4.35
CA LEU A 13 5.14 11.90 4.70
C LEU A 13 6.12 12.55 3.71
N GLY A 14 6.11 13.88 3.63
CA GLY A 14 7.04 14.66 2.80
C GLY A 14 6.76 14.60 1.30
N LEU A 15 5.49 14.42 0.93
CA LEU A 15 5.07 14.37 -0.48
C LEU A 15 5.10 15.77 -1.12
N PRO A 16 5.57 15.90 -2.37
CA PRO A 16 5.53 17.16 -3.08
C PRO A 16 4.09 17.63 -3.33
N GLU A 17 3.87 18.95 -3.34
CA GLU A 17 2.53 19.56 -3.48
C GLU A 17 1.84 19.16 -4.80
N GLY A 18 2.59 18.97 -5.88
CA GLY A 18 2.06 18.55 -7.19
C GLY A 18 1.86 17.04 -7.38
N LEU A 19 2.17 16.21 -6.38
CA LEU A 19 1.96 14.77 -6.50
C LEU A 19 0.50 14.43 -6.25
N ASP A 20 -0.11 13.70 -7.18
CA ASP A 20 -1.51 13.27 -7.09
C ASP A 20 -1.64 11.90 -6.38
N ALA A 21 -2.77 11.69 -5.72
CA ALA A 21 -3.14 10.41 -5.11
C ALA A 21 -3.18 9.27 -6.14
N GLU A 22 -3.59 9.54 -7.39
CA GLU A 22 -3.58 8.56 -8.49
C GLU A 22 -2.15 8.03 -8.78
N LEU A 23 -1.16 8.93 -8.78
CA LEU A 23 0.24 8.58 -9.01
C LEU A 23 0.81 7.76 -7.85
N LEU A 24 0.42 8.09 -6.61
CA LEU A 24 0.77 7.30 -5.44
C LEU A 24 0.20 5.89 -5.55
N LYS A 25 -1.09 5.75 -5.90
CA LYS A 25 -1.72 4.45 -6.13
C LYS A 25 -0.97 3.64 -7.17
N LEU A 26 -0.66 4.25 -8.32
CA LEU A 26 0.06 3.57 -9.40
C LEU A 26 1.47 3.12 -8.98
N TYR A 27 2.18 3.94 -8.20
CA TYR A 27 3.53 3.61 -7.74
C TYR A 27 3.53 2.48 -6.70
N PHE A 28 2.67 2.59 -5.68
CA PHE A 28 2.62 1.63 -4.58
C PHE A 28 1.91 0.32 -4.93
N SER A 29 0.99 0.32 -5.91
CA SER A 29 0.40 -0.92 -6.46
C SER A 29 1.38 -1.70 -7.35
N ASN A 30 2.42 -1.06 -7.86
CA ASN A 30 3.42 -1.70 -8.68
C ASN A 30 4.50 -2.37 -7.81
N GLU A 31 4.28 -3.65 -7.49
CA GLU A 31 5.20 -4.49 -6.70
C GLU A 31 6.65 -4.40 -7.19
N ARG A 32 6.87 -4.35 -8.50
CA ARG A 32 8.24 -4.29 -9.07
C ARG A 32 8.95 -2.96 -8.84
N ARG A 33 8.19 -1.86 -8.70
CA ARG A 33 8.75 -0.50 -8.54
C ARG A 33 8.93 -0.09 -7.09
N SER A 34 8.00 -0.51 -6.23
CA SER A 34 7.94 -0.07 -4.83
C SER A 34 8.13 -1.20 -3.83
N GLY A 35 8.04 -2.47 -4.26
CA GLY A 35 7.92 -3.61 -3.34
C GLY A 35 6.57 -3.69 -2.63
N GLY A 36 5.62 -2.80 -2.97
CA GLY A 36 4.27 -2.79 -2.45
C GLY A 36 3.37 -3.85 -3.07
N GLY A 37 2.07 -3.64 -2.99
CA GLY A 37 1.06 -4.58 -3.46
C GLY A 37 -0.26 -3.89 -3.78
N PRO A 38 -1.29 -4.65 -4.15
CA PRO A 38 -2.61 -4.09 -4.44
C PRO A 38 -3.10 -3.19 -3.30
N LEU A 39 -3.67 -2.05 -3.67
CA LEU A 39 -4.19 -1.04 -2.73
C LEU A 39 -5.72 -1.06 -2.75
N VAL A 40 -6.31 -1.02 -1.57
CA VAL A 40 -7.74 -0.76 -1.37
C VAL A 40 -8.04 0.72 -1.56
N SER A 41 -7.21 1.59 -0.97
CA SER A 41 -7.38 3.04 -1.08
C SER A 41 -6.06 3.80 -0.91
N ALA A 42 -6.05 5.03 -1.40
CA ALA A 42 -5.02 6.00 -1.12
C ALA A 42 -5.67 7.38 -1.02
N GLU A 43 -5.45 8.06 0.09
CA GLU A 43 -5.96 9.40 0.35
C GLU A 43 -4.78 10.32 0.61
N LYS A 44 -4.68 11.40 -0.18
CA LYS A 44 -3.65 12.41 -0.02
C LYS A 44 -4.23 13.63 0.69
N SER A 45 -3.50 14.14 1.68
CA SER A 45 -3.81 15.39 2.39
C SER A 45 -2.53 16.20 2.52
N GLY A 46 -2.41 17.26 1.73
CA GLY A 46 -1.22 18.13 1.69
C GLY A 46 0.05 17.36 1.29
N ASP A 47 1.01 17.33 2.21
CA ASP A 47 2.31 16.67 2.11
C ASP A 47 2.30 15.21 2.62
N ARG A 48 1.11 14.66 2.90
CA ARG A 48 0.93 13.33 3.47
C ARG A 48 -0.01 12.49 2.64
N ALA A 49 0.12 11.18 2.72
CA ALA A 49 -0.89 10.27 2.22
C ALA A 49 -1.06 9.05 3.12
N LEU A 50 -2.30 8.60 3.27
CA LEU A 50 -2.64 7.33 3.89
C LEU A 50 -2.95 6.32 2.80
N LEU A 51 -2.22 5.20 2.82
CA LEU A 51 -2.34 4.11 1.86
C LEU A 51 -2.86 2.87 2.57
N VAL A 52 -3.93 2.28 2.09
CA VAL A 52 -4.48 1.04 2.63
C VAL A 52 -4.23 -0.08 1.62
N PHE A 53 -3.41 -1.05 1.99
CA PHE A 53 -3.10 -2.21 1.15
C PHE A 53 -4.15 -3.31 1.32
N GLU A 54 -4.39 -4.04 0.23
CA GLU A 54 -5.18 -5.26 0.28
C GLU A 54 -4.39 -6.32 1.06
N GLU A 55 -5.10 -7.22 1.74
CA GLU A 55 -4.46 -8.30 2.46
C GLU A 55 -3.64 -9.14 1.48
N ALA A 56 -2.34 -9.19 1.71
CA ALA A 56 -1.54 -10.23 1.10
C ALA A 56 -2.01 -11.54 1.72
N GLU A 57 -3.00 -12.19 1.11
CA GLU A 57 -3.31 -13.61 1.31
C GLU A 57 -1.96 -14.31 1.26
N GLY A 58 -1.43 -14.63 2.43
CA GLY A 58 -0.03 -14.96 2.59
C GLY A 58 0.27 -16.03 1.57
N LYS A 59 1.08 -15.69 0.55
CA LYS A 59 1.61 -16.67 -0.38
C LYS A 59 2.59 -17.50 0.44
N ARG A 60 2.03 -18.41 1.25
CA ARG A 60 2.70 -19.54 1.84
C ARG A 60 3.28 -20.22 0.63
N ARG A 61 4.56 -19.96 0.37
CA ARG A 61 5.40 -20.80 -0.46
C ARG A 61 5.44 -22.14 0.24
N SER A 62 4.36 -22.90 0.09
CA SER A 62 4.42 -24.35 0.03
C SER A 62 5.18 -24.64 -1.26
N SER A 63 6.51 -24.44 -1.22
CA SER A 63 7.37 -25.19 -2.12
C SER A 63 7.35 -26.59 -1.53
N PRO A 64 6.78 -27.61 -2.22
CA PRO A 64 7.23 -28.95 -1.93
C PRO A 64 8.72 -28.95 -2.28
N PHE A 65 9.54 -29.27 -1.29
CA PHE A 65 10.94 -29.59 -1.54
C PHE A 65 10.99 -30.69 -2.62
N PHE A 66 11.99 -30.55 -3.52
CA PHE A 66 12.35 -31.52 -4.55
C PHE A 66 12.49 -32.95 -3.99
#